data_AF-A0A4Q8LQ28-F1
#
_entry.id   AF-A0A4Q8LQ28-F1
#
_cell.length_a   1.000
_cell.length_b   1.000
_cell.length_c   1.000
_cell.angle_alpha   90.00
_cell.angle_beta   90.00
_cell.angle_gamma   90.00
#
_symmetry.space_group_name_H-M   'P 1'
#
loop_
_entity.id
_entity.type
_entity.pdbx_description
1 polymer ?
#
loop_
_entity_poly.entity_id
_entity_poly.type
_entity_poly.pdbx_seq_one_letter_code
_entity_poly.pdbx_strand_id
1 'polypeptide(L)'
;MKSSFVFVRVGLGLALLAALASAQAQEVTSCPAGLEQTRLYAYTGNAPATFTVPARVTSVRLIAVGADGGERTPNPYQGGAGARVEGTFAVAPGDVITLLAGQAPPGANDQESGGGGASGAYLNGTLALIAGAGGGDDNTGNGGGGRAGLDGGNGGSPTGGDCAAGGLGGVNGAGGQFGEVAADGSTTCQTGDGGAGGGGFNSPGQGVTYAGAHQGARGGGQCSINGASGGAGGTGEPMAGDRIGAAGGWGVCGGGGADDRESGGGGGYSGGGGAPESAYPGGGGSYVAASATSPTRVAGADGGGSGRNGSVRVCYSLRAELSVTKTNTPSSGPNDQAGDTLTRGEATSYRIVVGNAGPVAADGAVLRDPAAAGLTCTAARCGNASGGAICPTGSDAALLAALQSNTGLQLQTLPVGGALTFSVDCTVD
;
A
#
# COMPACT_ATOMS: atom_id res chain seq x y z
N MET A 1 -73.57 -24.43 8.76
CA MET A 1 -73.52 -22.95 8.90
C MET A 1 -72.13 -22.62 9.40
N LYS A 2 -71.22 -21.83 8.81
CA LYS A 2 -71.04 -21.01 7.58
C LYS A 2 -69.49 -21.00 7.36
N SER A 3 -68.94 -21.37 6.19
CA SER A 3 -68.24 -20.50 5.18
C SER A 3 -67.11 -19.60 5.76
N SER A 4 -65.90 -19.37 5.22
CA SER A 4 -65.11 -19.58 3.98
C SER A 4 -63.63 -19.17 4.33
N PHE A 5 -62.52 -19.46 3.64
CA PHE A 5 -61.97 -18.93 2.36
C PHE A 5 -60.59 -19.63 2.07
N VAL A 6 -60.32 -20.18 0.86
CA VAL A 6 -59.35 -19.77 -0.23
C VAL A 6 -57.92 -19.36 0.25
N PHE A 7 -56.76 -19.85 -0.26
CA PHE A 7 -56.20 -19.71 -1.62
C PHE A 7 -54.80 -20.40 -1.82
N VAL A 8 -54.52 -20.74 -3.10
CA VAL A 8 -53.24 -20.78 -3.88
C VAL A 8 -52.10 -21.77 -3.56
N ARG A 9 -51.73 -22.56 -4.59
CA ARG A 9 -50.42 -23.19 -4.82
C ARG A 9 -49.38 -22.16 -5.32
N VAL A 10 -48.20 -22.11 -4.71
CA VAL A 10 -46.97 -21.64 -5.40
C VAL A 10 -45.86 -22.64 -5.09
N GLY A 11 -45.36 -23.30 -6.13
CA GLY A 11 -44.05 -23.93 -6.08
C GLY A 11 -43.00 -22.89 -6.46
N LEU A 12 -41.87 -22.87 -5.77
CA LEU A 12 -40.58 -22.51 -6.35
C LEU A 12 -39.49 -22.94 -5.37
N GLY A 13 -38.54 -23.72 -5.87
CA GLY A 13 -37.37 -24.14 -5.11
C GLY A 13 -36.58 -22.93 -4.63
N LEU A 14 -36.15 -22.97 -3.38
CA LEU A 14 -35.11 -22.10 -2.88
C LEU A 14 -34.10 -22.98 -2.15
N ALA A 15 -33.09 -23.42 -2.90
CA ALA A 15 -31.85 -23.89 -2.32
C ALA A 15 -31.24 -22.71 -1.58
N LEU A 16 -31.49 -22.62 -0.27
CA LEU A 16 -30.76 -21.71 0.59
C LEU A 16 -29.39 -22.34 0.85
N LEU A 17 -28.47 -22.00 -0.06
CA LEU A 17 -27.04 -22.18 0.11
C LEU A 17 -26.68 -21.57 1.48
N ALA A 18 -26.27 -22.42 2.42
CA ALA A 18 -25.66 -21.97 3.66
C ALA A 18 -24.44 -21.13 3.29
N ALA A 19 -24.55 -19.82 3.49
CA ALA A 19 -23.40 -18.92 3.41
C ALA A 19 -22.41 -19.36 4.48
N LEU A 20 -21.36 -20.05 4.05
CA LEU A 20 -20.12 -20.13 4.80
C LEU A 20 -19.62 -18.69 4.98
N ALA A 21 -19.89 -18.12 6.15
CA ALA A 21 -19.20 -16.92 6.61
C ALA A 21 -17.77 -17.33 6.97
N SER A 22 -16.88 -17.38 5.98
CA SER A 22 -15.46 -17.19 6.22
C SER A 22 -15.27 -15.71 6.57
N ALA A 23 -14.80 -15.44 7.78
CA ALA A 23 -14.44 -14.11 8.23
C ALA A 23 -13.45 -13.49 7.22
N GLN A 24 -13.90 -12.44 6.56
CA GLN A 24 -13.15 -11.76 5.52
C GLN A 24 -12.09 -10.87 6.18
N ALA A 25 -10.82 -11.09 5.84
CA ALA A 25 -9.80 -10.08 6.01
C ALA A 25 -10.18 -8.89 5.12
N GLN A 26 -10.74 -7.83 5.70
CA GLN A 26 -10.92 -6.57 4.98
C GLN A 26 -9.58 -5.82 4.96
N GLU A 27 -8.72 -6.21 4.01
CA GLU A 27 -7.58 -5.41 3.54
C GLU A 27 -8.09 -4.21 2.74
N VAL A 28 -7.47 -3.04 2.93
CA VAL A 28 -7.85 -1.85 2.18
C VAL A 28 -7.48 -1.96 0.69
N THR A 29 -8.34 -1.39 -0.13
CA THR A 29 -9.06 -2.00 -1.24
C THR A 29 -8.67 -1.37 -2.59
N SER A 30 -8.22 -2.24 -3.52
CA SER A 30 -7.84 -2.05 -4.94
C SER A 30 -6.95 -0.86 -5.33
N CYS A 31 -6.12 -1.05 -6.36
CA CYS A 31 -5.54 0.07 -7.09
C CYS A 31 -6.63 0.59 -8.05
N PRO A 32 -6.69 1.89 -8.41
CA PRO A 32 -7.65 2.38 -9.39
C PRO A 32 -7.64 1.50 -10.66
N ALA A 33 -8.81 1.21 -11.22
CA ALA A 33 -8.91 0.32 -12.36
C ALA A 33 -8.30 0.97 -13.62
N GLY A 34 -7.18 0.41 -14.10
CA GLY A 34 -6.61 0.71 -15.43
C GLY A 34 -5.13 0.36 -15.53
N LEU A 35 -4.76 -0.68 -16.29
CA LEU A 35 -3.38 -1.08 -16.66
C LEU A 35 -2.35 -1.18 -15.51
N GLU A 36 -2.79 -1.12 -14.26
CA GLU A 36 -1.94 -1.08 -13.07
C GLU A 36 -1.59 -2.50 -12.60
N GLN A 37 -0.29 -2.80 -12.61
CA GLN A 37 0.27 -3.89 -11.85
C GLN A 37 0.13 -3.57 -10.37
N THR A 38 -0.25 -4.57 -9.58
CA THR A 38 -0.43 -4.45 -8.14
C THR A 38 0.47 -5.45 -7.44
N ARG A 39 1.26 -4.98 -6.48
CA ARG A 39 2.04 -5.87 -5.60
C ARG A 39 1.76 -5.53 -4.15
N LEU A 40 1.21 -6.50 -3.42
CA LEU A 40 0.95 -6.43 -1.99
C LEU A 40 2.16 -6.98 -1.23
N TYR A 41 2.54 -6.27 -0.18
CA TYR A 41 3.54 -6.64 0.79
C TYR A 41 2.87 -6.69 2.16
N ALA A 42 2.40 -7.88 2.51
CA ALA A 42 1.87 -8.17 3.84
C ALA A 42 3.02 -8.46 4.82
N TYR A 43 2.74 -8.37 6.12
CA TYR A 43 3.69 -8.79 7.15
C TYR A 43 3.98 -10.30 7.04
N THR A 44 5.25 -10.66 6.88
CA THR A 44 5.72 -12.06 6.86
C THR A 44 6.81 -12.34 7.90
N GLY A 45 7.07 -11.37 8.79
CA GLY A 45 8.15 -11.40 9.77
C GLY A 45 8.82 -10.04 9.93
N ASN A 46 9.74 -9.94 10.90
CA ASN A 46 10.44 -8.71 11.28
C ASN A 46 11.59 -8.38 10.29
N ALA A 47 11.26 -8.23 9.01
CA ALA A 47 12.21 -7.90 7.97
C ALA A 47 11.58 -6.95 6.94
N PRO A 48 12.31 -5.91 6.48
CA PRO A 48 11.86 -5.09 5.36
C PRO A 48 11.81 -5.89 4.06
N ALA A 49 10.86 -5.54 3.19
CA ALA A 49 10.81 -5.99 1.80
C ALA A 49 11.31 -4.89 0.86
N THR A 50 11.72 -5.26 -0.35
CA THR A 50 12.16 -4.32 -1.38
C THR A 50 11.39 -4.45 -2.68
N PHE A 51 11.20 -3.33 -3.36
CA PHE A 51 10.68 -3.24 -4.72
C PHE A 51 11.60 -2.38 -5.57
N THR A 52 12.14 -2.93 -6.66
CA THR A 52 12.87 -2.15 -7.66
C THR A 52 11.91 -1.72 -8.75
N VAL A 53 11.86 -0.42 -9.02
CA VAL A 53 11.01 0.18 -10.05
C VAL A 53 11.40 -0.38 -11.43
N PRO A 54 10.46 -1.04 -12.15
CA PRO A 54 10.76 -1.61 -13.46
C PRO A 54 11.13 -0.54 -14.51
N ALA A 55 11.72 -1.01 -15.61
CA ALA A 55 11.92 -0.18 -16.79
C ALA A 55 10.61 0.52 -17.22
N ARG A 56 10.74 1.79 -17.62
CA ARG A 56 9.65 2.62 -18.16
C ARG A 56 8.50 2.93 -17.19
N VAL A 57 8.68 2.63 -15.90
CA VAL A 57 7.81 3.11 -14.82
C VAL A 57 8.36 4.44 -14.32
N THR A 58 7.54 5.50 -14.41
CA THR A 58 7.91 6.85 -13.95
C THR A 58 7.07 7.34 -12.77
N SER A 59 6.10 6.52 -12.34
CA SER A 59 5.19 6.83 -11.25
C SER A 59 4.76 5.56 -10.54
N VAL A 60 4.73 5.60 -9.22
CA VAL A 60 4.17 4.55 -8.36
C VAL A 60 3.19 5.17 -7.38
N ARG A 61 2.09 4.47 -7.10
CA ARG A 61 1.19 4.78 -6.01
C ARG A 61 1.45 3.81 -4.86
N LEU A 62 1.76 4.36 -3.70
CA LEU A 62 1.99 3.59 -2.48
C LEU A 62 0.74 3.71 -1.59
N ILE A 63 0.33 2.59 -1.01
CA ILE A 63 -0.79 2.49 -0.07
C ILE A 63 -0.28 1.72 1.14
N ALA A 64 -0.33 2.32 2.33
CA ALA A 64 -0.01 1.61 3.57
C ALA A 64 -1.21 1.57 4.50
N VAL A 65 -1.33 0.47 5.23
CA VAL A 65 -2.28 0.28 6.32
C VAL A 65 -1.48 -0.09 7.56
N GLY A 66 -1.62 0.66 8.65
CA GLY A 66 -0.98 0.35 9.93
C GLY A 66 -1.54 -0.95 10.52
N ALA A 67 -0.80 -1.59 11.42
CA ALA A 67 -1.35 -2.74 12.13
C ALA A 67 -2.42 -2.30 13.15
N ASP A 68 -3.33 -3.22 13.45
CA ASP A 68 -4.26 -3.07 14.55
C ASP A 68 -3.53 -3.19 15.90
N GLY A 69 -4.07 -2.54 16.93
CA GLY A 69 -3.71 -2.84 18.31
C GLY A 69 -4.18 -4.22 18.73
N GLY A 70 -3.60 -4.74 19.82
CA GLY A 70 -3.98 -6.04 20.34
C GLY A 70 -5.38 -6.02 20.95
N GLU A 71 -5.96 -7.20 21.10
CA GLU A 71 -7.28 -7.42 21.68
C GLU A 71 -7.22 -8.51 22.76
N ARG A 72 -7.87 -8.27 23.90
CA ARG A 72 -8.07 -9.23 24.97
C ARG A 72 -9.20 -10.20 24.66
N THR A 73 -8.96 -11.49 24.83
CA THR A 73 -10.01 -12.52 24.76
C THR A 73 -10.35 -13.07 26.14
N PRO A 74 -11.64 -13.22 26.54
CA PRO A 74 -12.88 -12.85 25.85
C PRO A 74 -13.45 -11.53 26.42
N ASN A 75 -13.30 -10.41 25.70
CA ASN A 75 -13.84 -9.10 26.11
C ASN A 75 -14.68 -8.46 24.99
N PRO A 76 -15.72 -7.64 25.28
CA PRO A 76 -16.38 -6.77 24.30
C PRO A 76 -15.50 -5.72 23.64
N TYR A 77 -14.33 -5.39 24.20
CA TYR A 77 -13.50 -4.29 23.71
C TYR A 77 -12.43 -4.77 22.73
N GLN A 78 -12.13 -3.88 21.78
CA GLN A 78 -11.22 -4.16 20.68
C GLN A 78 -10.07 -3.14 20.70
N GLY A 79 -8.91 -3.56 20.19
CA GLY A 79 -7.83 -2.64 19.91
C GLY A 79 -8.24 -1.60 18.85
N GLY A 80 -7.45 -0.55 18.72
CA GLY A 80 -7.62 0.41 17.63
C GLY A 80 -7.31 -0.22 16.29
N ALA A 81 -8.04 0.17 15.24
CA ALA A 81 -7.65 -0.19 13.88
C ALA A 81 -6.48 0.69 13.40
N GLY A 82 -5.61 0.14 12.55
CA GLY A 82 -4.58 0.93 11.88
C GLY A 82 -5.13 1.98 10.92
N ALA A 83 -4.42 3.10 10.75
CA ALA A 83 -4.74 4.11 9.74
C ALA A 83 -4.41 3.60 8.32
N ARG A 84 -4.98 4.26 7.30
CA ARG A 84 -4.62 4.05 5.89
C ARG A 84 -4.08 5.33 5.30
N VAL A 85 -2.92 5.28 4.66
CA VAL A 85 -2.34 6.41 3.91
C VAL A 85 -1.97 6.02 2.50
N GLU A 86 -2.06 6.98 1.59
CA GLU A 86 -1.73 6.79 0.19
C GLU A 86 -1.03 8.02 -0.40
N GLY A 87 -0.21 7.80 -1.42
CA GLY A 87 0.40 8.88 -2.20
C GLY A 87 1.00 8.37 -3.51
N THR A 88 1.00 9.21 -4.54
CA THR A 88 1.63 8.91 -5.83
C THR A 88 2.96 9.66 -5.94
N PHE A 89 4.03 8.92 -6.21
CA PHE A 89 5.40 9.40 -6.25
C PHE A 89 5.98 9.27 -7.65
N ALA A 90 6.65 10.32 -8.12
CA ALA A 90 7.51 10.23 -9.29
C ALA A 90 8.72 9.36 -8.96
N VAL A 91 9.06 8.46 -9.89
CA VAL A 91 10.20 7.54 -9.76
C VAL A 91 10.94 7.43 -11.09
N ALA A 92 12.17 6.92 -11.04
CA ALA A 92 12.92 6.49 -12.20
C ALA A 92 13.04 4.95 -12.22
N PRO A 93 13.17 4.33 -13.40
CA PRO A 93 13.58 2.94 -13.50
C PRO A 93 14.84 2.64 -12.69
N GLY A 94 14.80 1.57 -11.89
CA GLY A 94 15.90 1.18 -11.01
C GLY A 94 15.85 1.78 -9.60
N ASP A 95 14.97 2.76 -9.32
CA ASP A 95 14.74 3.23 -7.96
C ASP A 95 14.33 2.07 -7.04
N VAL A 96 14.76 2.12 -5.78
CA VAL A 96 14.49 1.09 -4.78
C VAL A 96 13.53 1.62 -3.72
N ILE A 97 12.44 0.89 -3.51
CA ILE A 97 11.46 1.16 -2.48
C ILE A 97 11.59 0.10 -1.39
N THR A 98 11.93 0.53 -0.17
CA THR A 98 11.91 -0.33 1.03
C THR A 98 10.54 -0.23 1.67
N LEU A 99 9.94 -1.39 1.98
CA LEU A 99 8.55 -1.54 2.38
C LEU A 99 8.50 -2.30 3.71
N LEU A 100 7.80 -1.74 4.70
CA LEU A 100 7.65 -2.34 6.02
C LEU A 100 6.18 -2.43 6.36
N ALA A 101 5.69 -3.66 6.52
CA ALA A 101 4.35 -3.93 7.01
C ALA A 101 4.40 -4.09 8.52
N GLY A 102 3.57 -3.32 9.23
CA GLY A 102 3.46 -3.42 10.68
C GLY A 102 2.90 -4.76 11.15
N GLN A 103 3.28 -5.15 12.34
CA GLN A 103 2.80 -6.34 13.03
C GLN A 103 1.73 -5.91 14.05
N ALA A 104 0.64 -6.67 14.15
CA ALA A 104 -0.20 -6.61 15.34
C ALA A 104 0.55 -7.24 16.53
N PRO A 105 0.27 -6.87 17.79
CA PRO A 105 0.94 -7.42 18.96
C PRO A 105 1.05 -8.95 18.96
N PRO A 106 2.24 -9.52 19.21
CA PRO A 106 2.43 -10.97 19.27
C PRO A 106 1.88 -11.53 20.59
N GLY A 107 0.60 -11.87 20.60
CA GLY A 107 -0.03 -12.62 21.70
C GLY A 107 -1.20 -11.86 22.33
N ALA A 108 -2.35 -12.52 22.41
CA ALA A 108 -3.42 -12.14 23.30
C ALA A 108 -3.10 -12.77 24.67
N ASN A 109 -2.87 -11.96 25.68
CA ASN A 109 -3.03 -12.41 27.06
C ASN A 109 -4.46 -12.07 27.51
N ASP A 110 -4.93 -12.69 28.58
CA ASP A 110 -6.32 -12.53 29.04
C ASP A 110 -6.58 -11.17 29.74
N GLN A 111 -5.62 -10.24 29.63
CA GLN A 111 -5.43 -9.07 30.49
C GLN A 111 -5.38 -7.77 29.66
N GLU A 112 -4.23 -7.37 29.09
CA GLU A 112 -4.10 -6.07 28.41
C GLU A 112 -3.11 -6.16 27.23
N SER A 113 -3.34 -5.31 26.23
CA SER A 113 -2.73 -5.45 24.92
C SER A 113 -1.72 -4.36 24.57
N GLY A 114 -0.65 -4.76 23.89
CA GLY A 114 0.30 -3.83 23.28
C GLY A 114 -0.31 -3.03 22.12
N GLY A 115 0.37 -1.96 21.71
CA GLY A 115 0.02 -1.22 20.49
C GLY A 115 0.54 -1.92 19.23
N GLY A 116 -0.14 -1.69 18.10
CA GLY A 116 0.33 -2.18 16.80
C GLY A 116 1.59 -1.46 16.31
N GLY A 117 2.35 -2.13 15.44
CA GLY A 117 3.45 -1.51 14.71
C GLY A 117 2.98 -0.76 13.47
N ALA A 118 3.61 0.38 13.18
CA ALA A 118 3.28 1.18 12.00
C ALA A 118 3.71 0.48 10.70
N SER A 119 3.02 0.76 9.60
CA SER A 119 3.46 0.39 8.24
C SER A 119 4.04 1.60 7.52
N GLY A 120 5.03 1.40 6.67
CA GLY A 120 5.64 2.52 5.95
C GLY A 120 6.50 2.13 4.76
N ALA A 121 6.91 3.13 4.01
CA ALA A 121 7.76 2.96 2.84
C ALA A 121 8.82 4.06 2.76
N TYR A 122 9.99 3.69 2.24
CA TYR A 122 11.09 4.59 1.91
C TYR A 122 11.40 4.47 0.42
N LEU A 123 11.51 5.60 -0.28
CA LEU A 123 11.94 5.67 -1.68
C LEU A 123 13.41 6.12 -1.71
N ASN A 124 14.30 5.28 -2.22
CA ASN A 124 15.76 5.51 -2.25
C ASN A 124 16.31 5.93 -0.87
N GLY A 125 15.85 5.28 0.19
CA GLY A 125 16.24 5.59 1.57
C GLY A 125 15.56 6.81 2.20
N THR A 126 14.78 7.58 1.44
CA THR A 126 14.04 8.75 1.93
C THR A 126 12.62 8.36 2.33
N LEU A 127 12.13 8.84 3.48
CA LEU A 127 10.79 8.49 3.97
C LEU A 127 9.70 8.97 2.99
N ALA A 128 8.87 8.03 2.50
CA ALA A 128 7.78 8.32 1.59
C ALA A 128 6.45 8.46 2.34
N LEU A 129 6.10 7.48 3.18
CA LEU A 129 4.88 7.49 3.97
C LEU A 129 4.95 6.58 5.20
N ILE A 130 4.11 6.86 6.20
CA ILE A 130 3.85 6.06 7.39
C ILE A 130 2.34 6.05 7.64
N ALA A 131 1.76 4.86 7.78
CA ALA A 131 0.43 4.66 8.34
C ALA A 131 0.56 4.36 9.83
N GLY A 132 -0.02 5.22 10.67
CA GLY A 132 -0.07 5.02 12.11
C GLY A 132 -0.85 3.76 12.48
N ALA A 133 -0.40 3.06 13.51
CA ALA A 133 -1.03 1.85 14.04
C ALA A 133 -2.07 2.17 15.12
N GLY A 134 -2.92 1.20 15.44
CA GLY A 134 -3.84 1.30 16.57
C GLY A 134 -3.15 1.07 17.93
N GLY A 135 -3.69 1.68 18.99
CA GLY A 135 -3.36 1.33 20.38
C GLY A 135 -4.06 0.04 20.81
N GLY A 136 -3.54 -0.64 21.85
CA GLY A 136 -4.16 -1.85 22.40
C GLY A 136 -5.55 -1.61 22.99
N ASP A 137 -6.32 -2.68 23.23
CA ASP A 137 -7.56 -2.58 24.01
C ASP A 137 -7.28 -2.36 25.51
N ASP A 138 -8.28 -1.91 26.26
CA ASP A 138 -8.24 -1.80 27.71
C ASP A 138 -9.47 -2.51 28.31
N ASN A 139 -9.37 -2.95 29.57
CA ASN A 139 -10.45 -3.67 30.25
C ASN A 139 -11.73 -2.81 30.47
N THR A 140 -11.65 -1.49 30.30
CA THR A 140 -12.79 -0.56 30.36
C THR A 140 -13.24 -0.01 29.01
N GLY A 141 -12.52 -0.28 27.90
CA GLY A 141 -12.95 0.19 26.59
C GLY A 141 -11.93 0.10 25.45
N ASN A 142 -12.31 0.73 24.35
CA ASN A 142 -11.72 0.50 23.04
C ASN A 142 -10.44 1.28 22.81
N GLY A 143 -9.40 0.61 22.31
CA GLY A 143 -8.15 1.23 21.91
C GLY A 143 -8.32 2.29 20.82
N GLY A 144 -7.50 3.35 20.86
CA GLY A 144 -7.53 4.42 19.88
C GLY A 144 -7.03 3.98 18.51
N GLY A 145 -7.77 4.31 17.45
CA GLY A 145 -7.37 4.05 16.07
C GLY A 145 -6.19 4.92 15.63
N GLY A 146 -5.42 4.43 14.66
CA GLY A 146 -4.33 5.19 14.05
C GLY A 146 -4.83 6.54 13.51
N ARG A 147 -4.09 7.62 13.73
CA ARG A 147 -4.49 8.98 13.37
C ARG A 147 -4.17 9.30 11.92
N ALA A 148 -5.02 10.11 11.27
CA ALA A 148 -4.76 10.65 9.93
C ALA A 148 -3.80 11.86 9.93
N GLY A 149 -3.65 12.53 11.07
CA GLY A 149 -2.70 13.63 11.28
C GLY A 149 -1.31 13.14 11.66
N LEU A 150 -0.35 14.06 11.74
CA LEU A 150 1.04 13.76 12.10
C LEU A 150 1.19 13.34 13.57
N ASP A 151 0.33 13.87 14.44
CA ASP A 151 0.42 13.67 15.89
C ASP A 151 -0.22 12.34 16.31
N GLY A 152 0.33 11.76 17.37
CA GLY A 152 -0.23 10.59 18.02
C GLY A 152 -1.50 10.95 18.80
N GLY A 153 -2.36 9.96 19.03
CA GLY A 153 -3.43 10.07 20.00
C GLY A 153 -2.89 10.03 21.42
N ASN A 154 -3.54 10.74 22.34
CA ASN A 154 -3.30 10.60 23.77
C ASN A 154 -3.93 9.31 24.30
N GLY A 155 -3.34 8.73 25.33
CA GLY A 155 -4.00 7.80 26.23
C GLY A 155 -5.07 8.55 27.05
N GLY A 156 -6.25 7.96 27.22
CA GLY A 156 -7.39 8.57 27.90
C GLY A 156 -7.10 9.01 29.34
N SER A 157 -8.02 9.78 29.93
CA SER A 157 -7.96 10.17 31.35
C SER A 157 -9.00 9.37 32.13
N PRO A 158 -8.62 8.60 33.18
CA PRO A 158 -9.57 7.79 33.92
C PRO A 158 -10.44 8.67 34.83
N THR A 159 -11.73 8.36 34.94
CA THR A 159 -12.56 8.89 36.02
C THR A 159 -12.33 8.06 37.29
N GLY A 160 -11.33 8.45 38.10
CA GLY A 160 -11.15 7.94 39.47
C GLY A 160 -10.02 6.92 39.73
N GLY A 161 -9.02 6.81 38.84
CA GLY A 161 -7.77 6.07 39.12
C GLY A 161 -6.78 6.86 39.98
N ASP A 162 -5.69 6.21 40.40
CA ASP A 162 -4.63 6.82 41.22
C ASP A 162 -3.92 8.01 40.53
N CYS A 163 -4.02 8.09 39.20
CA CYS A 163 -3.39 9.10 38.34
C CYS A 163 -4.41 9.77 37.41
N ALA A 164 -4.28 11.09 37.21
CA ALA A 164 -5.32 11.91 36.58
C ALA A 164 -5.35 11.86 35.04
N ALA A 165 -4.30 11.39 34.35
CA ALA A 165 -4.22 11.47 32.89
C ALA A 165 -3.34 10.37 32.28
N GLY A 166 -3.75 9.89 31.11
CA GLY A 166 -2.94 9.02 30.27
C GLY A 166 -1.83 9.73 29.52
N GLY A 167 -0.96 8.92 28.92
CA GLY A 167 0.21 9.41 28.20
C GLY A 167 -0.16 10.31 27.03
N LEU A 168 0.53 11.44 26.86
CA LEU A 168 0.35 12.25 25.67
C LEU A 168 0.86 11.52 24.43
N GLY A 169 0.14 11.69 23.33
CA GLY A 169 0.62 11.32 22.01
C GLY A 169 1.83 12.18 21.64
N GLY A 170 2.77 11.59 20.91
CA GLY A 170 3.91 12.31 20.38
C GLY A 170 3.48 13.36 19.35
N VAL A 171 4.28 14.42 19.25
CA VAL A 171 4.11 15.50 18.27
C VAL A 171 5.37 15.65 17.43
N ASN A 172 5.23 16.10 16.18
CA ASN A 172 6.36 16.37 15.29
C ASN A 172 7.37 15.20 15.18
N GLY A 173 6.86 13.98 15.16
CA GLY A 173 7.67 12.78 15.04
C GLY A 173 8.18 12.20 16.36
N ALA A 174 7.86 12.78 17.51
CA ALA A 174 8.23 12.21 18.80
C ALA A 174 7.46 10.90 19.07
N GLY A 175 8.06 9.99 19.84
CA GLY A 175 7.34 8.87 20.47
C GLY A 175 6.33 9.34 21.51
N GLY A 176 5.35 8.50 21.80
CA GLY A 176 4.33 8.77 22.82
C GLY A 176 4.87 8.60 24.24
N GLN A 177 4.16 9.21 25.20
CA GLN A 177 4.44 9.04 26.63
C GLN A 177 3.82 7.74 27.15
N PHE A 178 4.31 7.27 28.30
CA PHE A 178 3.70 6.14 29.03
C PHE A 178 2.43 6.58 29.78
N GLY A 179 1.65 5.61 30.24
CA GLY A 179 0.26 5.75 30.66
C GLY A 179 -0.05 6.46 31.97
N GLU A 180 0.93 6.74 32.83
CA GLU A 180 0.67 7.27 34.18
C GLU A 180 1.47 8.55 34.45
N VAL A 181 1.05 9.65 33.82
CA VAL A 181 1.73 10.94 33.95
C VAL A 181 1.00 11.81 34.98
N ALA A 182 1.74 12.46 35.87
CA ALA A 182 1.21 13.50 36.74
C ALA A 182 0.58 14.62 35.90
N ALA A 183 -0.33 15.39 36.49
CA ALA A 183 -1.06 16.46 35.80
C ALA A 183 -0.18 17.55 35.14
N ASP A 184 1.12 17.61 35.48
CA ASP A 184 2.12 18.49 34.88
C ASP A 184 2.85 17.90 33.66
N GLY A 185 2.55 16.65 33.29
CA GLY A 185 3.14 15.95 32.14
C GLY A 185 4.60 15.50 32.35
N SER A 186 5.14 15.56 33.57
CA SER A 186 6.58 15.42 33.82
C SER A 186 6.99 14.40 34.90
N THR A 187 6.07 13.98 35.78
CA THR A 187 6.39 13.04 36.88
C THR A 187 5.55 11.76 36.81
N THR A 188 6.16 10.62 37.12
CA THR A 188 5.46 9.34 37.31
C THR A 188 4.54 9.45 38.51
N CYS A 189 3.29 9.08 38.35
CA CYS A 189 2.40 8.79 39.46
C CYS A 189 2.90 7.53 40.21
N GLN A 190 2.55 7.36 41.48
CA GLN A 190 3.35 6.62 42.48
C GLN A 190 3.53 5.11 42.26
N THR A 191 2.83 4.50 41.31
CA THR A 191 2.81 3.06 41.03
C THR A 191 3.84 2.69 39.97
N GLY A 192 3.89 3.43 38.84
CA GLY A 192 4.84 3.16 37.76
C GLY A 192 4.46 1.93 36.94
N ASP A 193 3.15 1.72 36.85
CA ASP A 193 2.43 0.59 36.27
C ASP A 193 1.66 1.19 35.08
N GLY A 194 2.40 1.58 34.03
CA GLY A 194 1.85 2.39 32.95
C GLY A 194 2.16 1.79 31.61
N GLY A 195 1.11 1.65 30.79
CA GLY A 195 1.21 1.20 29.42
C GLY A 195 2.20 2.08 28.66
N ALA A 196 3.05 1.49 27.83
CA ALA A 196 4.13 2.23 27.22
C ALA A 196 3.67 2.98 25.96
N GLY A 197 4.33 4.09 25.65
CA GLY A 197 4.08 4.86 24.43
C GLY A 197 4.60 4.16 23.17
N GLY A 198 3.96 4.44 22.04
CA GLY A 198 4.43 4.01 20.73
C GLY A 198 5.68 4.77 20.28
N GLY A 199 6.47 4.15 19.41
CA GLY A 199 7.63 4.78 18.77
C GLY A 199 7.23 5.85 17.76
N GLY A 200 8.02 6.91 17.69
CA GLY A 200 7.92 7.97 16.67
C GLY A 200 9.16 8.01 15.78
N PHE A 201 9.15 8.86 14.78
CA PHE A 201 10.23 9.03 13.81
C PHE A 201 11.53 9.55 14.45
N ASN A 202 11.41 10.48 15.39
CA ASN A 202 12.52 11.20 16.01
C ASN A 202 12.93 10.63 17.37
N SER A 203 12.10 9.82 18.01
CA SER A 203 12.42 9.20 19.30
C SER A 203 11.63 7.92 19.54
N PRO A 204 12.15 7.00 20.37
CA PRO A 204 11.36 5.87 20.84
C PRO A 204 10.20 6.35 21.70
N GLY A 205 9.21 5.48 21.87
CA GLY A 205 8.17 5.67 22.87
C GLY A 205 8.77 5.62 24.27
N GLN A 206 8.13 6.29 25.21
CA GLN A 206 8.52 6.20 26.60
C GLN A 206 7.94 4.92 27.22
N GLY A 207 8.67 4.37 28.18
CA GLY A 207 8.20 3.26 29.02
C GLY A 207 8.70 3.47 30.44
N VAL A 208 8.25 2.61 31.34
CA VAL A 208 8.60 2.65 32.76
C VAL A 208 9.77 1.68 33.01
N THR A 209 10.83 2.16 33.68
CA THR A 209 11.98 1.33 34.06
C THR A 209 12.22 1.45 35.55
N TYR A 210 11.95 0.37 36.30
CA TYR A 210 12.28 0.26 37.73
C TYR A 210 13.64 -0.39 37.97
N ALA A 211 14.25 -0.05 39.10
CA ALA A 211 15.40 -0.76 39.65
C ALA A 211 14.91 -1.85 40.62
N GLY A 212 14.94 -3.13 40.22
CA GLY A 212 14.50 -4.24 41.07
C GLY A 212 13.98 -5.45 40.29
N ALA A 213 13.15 -6.27 40.94
CA ALA A 213 12.51 -7.46 40.33
C ALA A 213 11.33 -7.14 39.38
N HIS A 214 10.86 -5.89 39.38
CA HIS A 214 9.75 -5.40 38.56
C HIS A 214 10.29 -4.64 37.34
N GLN A 215 9.87 -5.01 36.14
CA GLN A 215 10.19 -4.27 34.92
C GLN A 215 8.87 -3.82 34.30
N GLY A 216 8.65 -2.51 34.24
CA GLY A 216 7.49 -1.95 33.56
C GLY A 216 7.55 -2.16 32.04
N ALA A 217 6.41 -1.93 31.38
CA ALA A 217 6.33 -1.99 29.93
C ALA A 217 7.32 -1.03 29.27
N ARG A 218 7.94 -1.48 28.17
CA ARG A 218 8.91 -0.68 27.42
C ARG A 218 8.24 0.01 26.25
N GLY A 219 8.70 1.22 25.93
CA GLY A 219 8.21 1.96 24.78
C GLY A 219 8.58 1.31 23.45
N GLY A 220 7.79 1.61 22.43
CA GLY A 220 8.04 1.15 21.06
C GLY A 220 9.34 1.75 20.50
N GLY A 221 10.04 0.96 19.67
CA GLY A 221 11.27 1.41 19.03
C GLY A 221 11.04 2.60 18.10
N GLN A 222 12.01 3.52 18.08
CA GLN A 222 12.06 4.64 17.13
C GLN A 222 11.99 4.13 15.69
N CYS A 223 11.35 4.90 14.81
CA CYS A 223 11.22 4.48 13.43
C CYS A 223 12.57 4.21 12.75
N SER A 224 12.61 3.17 11.93
CA SER A 224 13.81 2.74 11.23
C SER A 224 13.46 2.13 9.86
N ILE A 225 14.31 2.38 8.87
CA ILE A 225 14.21 1.74 7.55
C ILE A 225 14.43 0.22 7.61
N ASN A 226 15.11 -0.26 8.66
CA ASN A 226 15.30 -1.68 8.94
C ASN A 226 14.18 -2.26 9.82
N GLY A 227 13.21 -1.43 10.18
CA GLY A 227 12.17 -1.73 11.14
C GLY A 227 12.60 -1.51 12.59
N ALA A 228 11.60 -1.40 13.43
CA ALA A 228 11.72 -1.07 14.84
C ALA A 228 10.97 -2.12 15.65
N SER A 229 11.60 -2.61 16.72
CA SER A 229 10.98 -3.55 17.64
C SER A 229 9.80 -2.89 18.35
N GLY A 230 8.74 -3.68 18.59
CA GLY A 230 7.75 -3.32 19.58
C GLY A 230 8.36 -3.27 20.98
N GLY A 231 7.68 -2.56 21.87
CA GLY A 231 7.99 -2.52 23.29
C GLY A 231 7.81 -3.88 23.94
N ALA A 232 8.70 -4.25 24.86
CA ALA A 232 8.50 -5.44 25.68
C ALA A 232 7.36 -5.20 26.68
N GLY A 233 6.57 -6.23 26.97
CA GLY A 233 5.57 -6.16 28.03
C GLY A 233 6.21 -6.11 29.42
N GLY A 234 5.43 -5.64 30.41
CA GLY A 234 5.86 -5.60 31.81
C GLY A 234 5.97 -7.00 32.44
N THR A 235 6.77 -7.12 33.52
CA THR A 235 6.91 -8.35 34.30
C THR A 235 6.49 -8.13 35.76
N GLY A 236 5.39 -8.77 36.17
CA GLY A 236 4.99 -9.14 37.53
C GLY A 236 4.96 -8.04 38.61
N GLU A 237 3.77 -7.76 39.14
CA GLU A 237 3.53 -7.11 40.44
C GLU A 237 3.93 -8.04 41.61
N PRO A 238 4.46 -7.55 42.75
CA PRO A 238 4.78 -8.39 43.91
C PRO A 238 3.56 -9.06 44.56
N MET A 239 2.34 -8.68 44.17
CA MET A 239 1.07 -9.20 44.69
C MET A 239 0.22 -9.98 43.66
N ALA A 240 0.60 -10.05 42.38
CA ALA A 240 -0.28 -10.57 41.31
C ALA A 240 0.18 -11.87 40.59
N GLY A 241 1.34 -12.45 40.96
CA GLY A 241 1.88 -13.67 40.34
C GLY A 241 2.60 -13.42 39.01
N ASP A 242 3.01 -14.49 38.30
CA ASP A 242 3.78 -14.48 37.03
C ASP A 242 3.00 -13.90 35.82
N ARG A 243 2.28 -12.80 35.99
CA ARG A 243 1.58 -12.11 34.91
C ARG A 243 2.61 -11.34 34.08
N ILE A 244 2.65 -11.66 32.79
CA ILE A 244 3.53 -11.06 31.80
C ILE A 244 2.65 -10.25 30.85
N GLY A 245 2.93 -8.95 30.76
CA GLY A 245 2.24 -8.05 29.86
C GLY A 245 2.51 -8.34 28.39
N ALA A 246 1.69 -7.77 27.51
CA ALA A 246 1.81 -7.99 26.07
C ALA A 246 2.91 -7.11 25.46
N ALA A 247 3.68 -7.68 24.52
CA ALA A 247 4.61 -6.90 23.74
C ALA A 247 3.87 -6.08 22.66
N GLY A 248 4.42 -4.92 22.31
CA GLY A 248 3.97 -4.15 21.15
C GLY A 248 4.35 -4.82 19.83
N GLY A 249 3.71 -4.39 18.74
CA GLY A 249 4.01 -4.86 17.39
C GLY A 249 5.28 -4.25 16.80
N TRP A 250 6.02 -5.06 16.03
CA TRP A 250 7.10 -4.57 15.15
C TRP A 250 6.55 -3.75 13.98
N GLY A 251 7.31 -2.80 13.45
CA GLY A 251 6.91 -2.09 12.24
C GLY A 251 7.97 -1.13 11.74
N VAL A 252 7.59 -0.20 10.85
CA VAL A 252 8.47 0.95 10.55
C VAL A 252 8.77 1.74 11.83
N CYS A 253 7.81 1.80 12.75
CA CYS A 253 7.91 2.31 14.12
C CYS A 253 7.22 1.30 15.04
N GLY A 254 7.82 0.99 16.19
CA GLY A 254 7.30 -0.03 17.08
C GLY A 254 6.08 0.44 17.89
N GLY A 255 5.15 -0.45 18.17
CA GLY A 255 4.09 -0.20 19.17
C GLY A 255 4.63 -0.31 20.59
N GLY A 256 3.98 0.36 21.55
CA GLY A 256 4.30 0.25 22.98
C GLY A 256 3.88 -1.09 23.58
N GLY A 257 4.61 -1.56 24.59
CA GLY A 257 4.21 -2.71 25.39
C GLY A 257 3.10 -2.37 26.39
N ALA A 258 2.46 -3.41 26.90
CA ALA A 258 1.49 -3.40 27.99
C ALA A 258 2.01 -4.21 29.17
N ASP A 259 1.43 -4.02 30.34
CA ASP A 259 1.57 -4.86 31.54
C ASP A 259 0.24 -5.61 31.79
N ASP A 260 -0.12 -5.90 33.05
CA ASP A 260 -1.32 -6.67 33.42
C ASP A 260 -2.53 -5.81 33.82
N ARG A 261 -2.45 -4.49 33.61
CA ARG A 261 -3.57 -3.54 33.84
C ARG A 261 -3.58 -2.36 32.87
N GLU A 262 -2.48 -2.11 32.18
CA GLU A 262 -2.30 -0.93 31.36
C GLU A 262 -1.79 -1.21 29.93
N SER A 263 -2.38 -0.49 28.97
CA SER A 263 -2.25 -0.83 27.55
C SER A 263 -1.32 0.08 26.75
N GLY A 264 -0.69 -0.50 25.74
CA GLY A 264 0.34 0.15 24.93
C GLY A 264 -0.19 1.04 23.80
N GLY A 265 0.48 2.17 23.57
CA GLY A 265 0.19 3.10 22.47
C GLY A 265 0.67 2.60 21.10
N GLY A 266 -0.04 2.95 20.02
CA GLY A 266 0.30 2.55 18.65
C GLY A 266 1.56 3.25 18.12
N GLY A 267 2.38 2.54 17.35
CA GLY A 267 3.51 3.15 16.63
C GLY A 267 3.04 4.05 15.48
N GLY A 268 3.83 5.07 15.11
CA GLY A 268 3.46 5.96 14.01
C GLY A 268 4.54 6.97 13.65
N TYR A 269 4.24 7.90 12.74
CA TYR A 269 5.12 9.03 12.48
C TYR A 269 5.43 9.74 13.80
N SER A 270 4.39 10.06 14.57
CA SER A 270 4.50 10.28 16.01
C SER A 270 3.82 9.12 16.75
N GLY A 271 4.37 8.70 17.87
CA GLY A 271 3.82 7.57 18.63
C GLY A 271 2.55 7.93 19.40
N GLY A 272 1.63 6.98 19.55
CA GLY A 272 0.47 7.13 20.44
C GLY A 272 0.89 7.02 21.92
N GLY A 273 0.18 7.71 22.81
CA GLY A 273 0.39 7.60 24.25
C GLY A 273 -0.15 6.29 24.80
N GLY A 274 0.53 5.74 25.81
CA GLY A 274 0.04 4.60 26.57
C GLY A 274 -1.13 4.98 27.48
N ALA A 275 -1.88 3.98 27.94
CA ALA A 275 -3.00 4.18 28.85
C ALA A 275 -2.62 3.92 30.31
N PRO A 276 -3.24 4.64 31.26
CA PRO A 276 -3.33 4.21 32.66
C PRO A 276 -4.43 3.15 32.78
N GLU A 277 -4.55 2.55 33.98
CA GLU A 277 -5.65 1.65 34.31
C GLU A 277 -7.00 2.30 33.97
N SER A 278 -7.91 1.53 33.38
CA SER A 278 -9.27 1.96 33.07
C SER A 278 -9.38 3.14 32.09
N ALA A 279 -8.47 3.20 31.13
CA ALA A 279 -8.47 4.19 30.05
C ALA A 279 -7.87 3.63 28.76
N TYR A 280 -8.05 4.33 27.64
CA TYR A 280 -7.75 3.76 26.32
C TYR A 280 -6.45 4.34 25.74
N PRO A 281 -5.54 3.52 25.19
CA PRO A 281 -4.29 4.04 24.64
C PRO A 281 -4.52 4.71 23.28
N GLY A 282 -3.64 5.63 22.92
CA GLY A 282 -3.71 6.36 21.68
C GLY A 282 -3.13 5.59 20.49
N GLY A 283 -3.72 5.76 19.30
CA GLY A 283 -3.12 5.31 18.04
C GLY A 283 -2.00 6.24 17.56
N GLY A 284 -1.11 5.72 16.73
CA GLY A 284 0.02 6.49 16.18
C GLY A 284 -0.39 7.47 15.08
N GLY A 285 0.39 8.53 14.90
CA GLY A 285 0.28 9.50 13.81
C GLY A 285 0.69 8.93 12.46
N SER A 286 0.19 9.54 11.39
CA SER A 286 0.46 9.17 10.00
C SER A 286 1.19 10.27 9.24
N TYR A 287 1.99 9.90 8.25
CA TYR A 287 2.76 10.80 7.41
C TYR A 287 2.69 10.43 5.93
N VAL A 288 2.64 11.43 5.06
CA VAL A 288 2.86 11.28 3.62
C VAL A 288 3.76 12.44 3.19
N ALA A 289 4.86 12.14 2.51
CA ALA A 289 5.83 13.15 2.10
C ALA A 289 5.23 14.18 1.15
N ALA A 290 5.72 15.41 1.24
CA ALA A 290 5.27 16.53 0.41
C ALA A 290 5.54 16.32 -1.10
N SER A 291 6.44 15.40 -1.47
CA SER A 291 6.68 15.00 -2.85
C SER A 291 5.56 14.15 -3.46
N ALA A 292 4.63 13.64 -2.63
CA ALA A 292 3.49 12.88 -3.11
C ALA A 292 2.44 13.77 -3.77
N THR A 293 1.91 13.29 -4.88
CA THR A 293 0.68 13.81 -5.50
C THR A 293 -0.53 13.02 -5.04
N SER A 294 -1.68 13.69 -4.95
CA SER A 294 -2.96 13.11 -4.50
C SER A 294 -2.90 12.31 -3.19
N PRO A 295 -2.29 12.85 -2.10
CA PRO A 295 -2.18 12.12 -0.85
C PRO A 295 -3.55 11.96 -0.19
N THR A 296 -3.84 10.77 0.32
CA THR A 296 -5.02 10.50 1.15
C THR A 296 -4.58 9.94 2.49
N ARG A 297 -5.30 10.31 3.56
CA ARG A 297 -5.08 9.78 4.91
C ARG A 297 -6.44 9.56 5.55
N VAL A 298 -6.67 8.33 6.03
CA VAL A 298 -7.90 7.92 6.68
C VAL A 298 -7.51 7.34 8.03
N ALA A 299 -8.10 7.86 9.10
CA ALA A 299 -7.86 7.36 10.45
C ALA A 299 -8.44 5.95 10.59
N GLY A 300 -7.84 5.14 11.45
CA GLY A 300 -8.43 3.90 11.91
C GLY A 300 -9.60 4.18 12.85
N ALA A 301 -10.50 3.22 13.00
CA ALA A 301 -11.58 3.28 13.98
C ALA A 301 -11.07 2.95 15.38
N ASP A 302 -11.57 3.69 16.37
CA ASP A 302 -11.42 3.32 17.78
C ASP A 302 -12.19 2.02 18.04
N GLY A 303 -11.53 0.99 18.58
CA GLY A 303 -12.14 -0.32 18.82
C GLY A 303 -12.64 -1.04 17.57
N GLY A 304 -11.93 -0.90 16.46
CA GLY A 304 -12.18 -1.63 15.21
C GLY A 304 -11.06 -2.59 14.82
N GLY A 305 -10.11 -2.80 15.73
CA GLY A 305 -9.01 -3.75 15.59
C GLY A 305 -9.51 -5.18 15.69
N SER A 306 -8.89 -6.06 14.92
CA SER A 306 -9.20 -7.50 14.93
C SER A 306 -7.92 -8.32 14.79
N GLY A 307 -6.83 -7.85 15.41
CA GLY A 307 -5.50 -8.45 15.33
C GLY A 307 -4.88 -8.44 13.92
N ARG A 308 -5.30 -7.55 13.01
CA ARG A 308 -4.74 -7.52 11.65
C ARG A 308 -3.35 -6.90 11.63
N ASN A 309 -2.43 -7.61 11.00
CA ASN A 309 -1.17 -7.00 10.60
C ASN A 309 -1.39 -5.89 9.57
N GLY A 310 -0.46 -4.96 9.53
CA GLY A 310 -0.38 -3.93 8.51
C GLY A 310 0.05 -4.48 7.15
N SER A 311 0.01 -3.61 6.15
CA SER A 311 0.46 -3.93 4.80
C SER A 311 0.94 -2.69 4.05
N VAL A 312 1.74 -2.91 3.01
CA VAL A 312 2.08 -1.89 2.03
C VAL A 312 1.83 -2.44 0.62
N ARG A 313 1.20 -1.63 -0.23
CA ARG A 313 0.87 -2.00 -1.61
C ARG A 313 1.47 -0.99 -2.58
N VAL A 314 2.10 -1.51 -3.63
CA VAL A 314 2.69 -0.74 -4.72
C VAL A 314 1.82 -0.94 -5.96
N CYS A 315 1.27 0.15 -6.50
CA CYS A 315 0.55 0.19 -7.76
C CYS A 315 1.37 0.95 -8.79
N TYR A 316 1.46 0.43 -10.02
CA TYR A 316 2.18 1.10 -11.11
C TYR A 316 1.68 0.62 -12.47
N SER A 317 1.73 1.47 -13.49
CA SER A 317 1.39 1.08 -14.87
C SER A 317 2.63 0.74 -15.65
N LEU A 318 2.58 -0.35 -16.42
CA LEU A 318 3.58 -0.65 -17.44
C LEU A 318 3.15 -0.03 -18.78
N ARG A 319 4.11 0.38 -19.59
CA ARG A 319 3.88 0.87 -20.96
C ARG A 319 4.71 0.07 -21.95
N ALA A 320 4.12 -0.30 -23.07
CA ALA A 320 4.83 -0.98 -24.14
C ALA A 320 5.92 -0.09 -24.76
N GLU A 321 7.01 -0.71 -25.18
CA GLU A 321 8.10 -0.08 -25.92
C GLU A 321 7.91 -0.29 -27.41
N LEU A 322 7.20 0.65 -28.03
CA LEU A 322 7.02 0.66 -29.47
C LEU A 322 8.21 1.30 -30.18
N SER A 323 8.66 0.66 -31.25
CA SER A 323 9.61 1.19 -32.22
C SER A 323 8.96 1.18 -33.59
N VAL A 324 9.23 2.22 -34.39
CA VAL A 324 8.79 2.30 -35.78
C VAL A 324 9.95 2.82 -36.60
N THR A 325 10.32 2.11 -37.66
CA THR A 325 11.29 2.56 -38.65
C THR A 325 10.67 2.51 -40.04
N LYS A 326 11.16 3.34 -40.96
CA LYS A 326 10.75 3.36 -42.36
C LYS A 326 11.99 3.59 -43.23
N THR A 327 12.07 2.91 -44.36
CA THR A 327 13.17 3.04 -45.33
C THR A 327 12.70 2.69 -46.74
N ASN A 328 13.25 3.33 -47.77
CA ASN A 328 13.13 2.89 -49.17
C ASN A 328 14.31 2.02 -49.63
N THR A 329 15.29 1.75 -48.77
CA THR A 329 16.47 0.90 -49.02
C THR A 329 16.54 -0.27 -48.04
N PRO A 330 15.52 -1.16 -48.01
CA PRO A 330 15.41 -2.21 -46.99
C PRO A 330 16.56 -3.21 -46.95
N SER A 331 17.35 -3.32 -48.01
CA SER A 331 18.57 -4.13 -48.06
C SER A 331 19.69 -3.59 -47.16
N SER A 332 19.69 -2.29 -46.88
CA SER A 332 20.67 -1.61 -46.01
C SER A 332 20.28 -1.63 -44.53
N GLY A 333 19.12 -2.20 -44.21
CA GLY A 333 18.60 -2.31 -42.84
C GLY A 333 17.23 -1.67 -42.69
N PRO A 334 16.74 -1.51 -41.44
CA PRO A 334 15.40 -1.00 -41.17
C PRO A 334 15.30 0.54 -41.18
N ASN A 335 16.43 1.25 -41.17
CA ASN A 335 16.50 2.71 -41.09
C ASN A 335 16.79 3.33 -42.47
N ASP A 336 16.18 4.48 -42.74
CA ASP A 336 16.43 5.28 -43.92
C ASP A 336 17.87 5.80 -43.98
N GLN A 337 18.46 5.88 -45.16
CA GLN A 337 19.84 6.34 -45.33
C GLN A 337 19.88 7.83 -45.69
N ALA A 338 20.84 8.56 -45.11
CA ALA A 338 20.98 10.01 -45.32
C ALA A 338 21.32 10.40 -46.78
N GLY A 339 21.77 9.45 -47.61
CA GLY A 339 22.10 9.65 -49.02
C GLY A 339 21.07 9.07 -49.99
N ASP A 340 19.91 8.61 -49.52
CA ASP A 340 18.91 8.02 -50.39
C ASP A 340 18.28 9.09 -51.29
N THR A 341 18.27 8.80 -52.59
CA THR A 341 17.67 9.65 -53.62
C THR A 341 16.60 8.91 -54.38
N LEU A 342 15.55 9.63 -54.78
CA LEU A 342 14.47 9.11 -55.59
C LEU A 342 14.45 9.83 -56.94
N THR A 343 14.22 9.07 -58.01
CA THR A 343 14.09 9.62 -59.37
C THR A 343 12.61 9.80 -59.70
N ARG A 344 12.24 10.96 -60.23
CA ARG A 344 10.87 11.24 -60.68
C ARG A 344 10.40 10.21 -61.71
N GLY A 345 9.15 9.77 -61.56
CA GLY A 345 8.51 8.79 -62.45
C GLY A 345 8.82 7.33 -62.10
N GLU A 346 9.82 7.08 -61.24
CA GLU A 346 10.17 5.72 -60.83
C GLU A 346 9.25 5.21 -59.71
N ALA A 347 9.05 3.89 -59.70
CA ALA A 347 8.40 3.20 -58.60
C ALA A 347 9.38 3.02 -57.43
N THR A 348 8.88 3.14 -56.21
CA THR A 348 9.63 2.89 -54.97
C THR A 348 8.77 2.10 -53.99
N SER A 349 9.40 1.22 -53.20
CA SER A 349 8.73 0.46 -52.14
C SER A 349 9.37 0.79 -50.80
N TYR A 350 8.56 1.29 -49.87
CA TYR A 350 8.99 1.60 -48.51
C TYR A 350 8.71 0.42 -47.59
N ARG A 351 9.70 0.05 -46.78
CA ARG A 351 9.54 -0.92 -45.70
C ARG A 351 9.34 -0.19 -44.38
N ILE A 352 8.25 -0.48 -43.69
CA ILE A 352 7.99 -0.02 -42.32
C ILE A 352 8.16 -1.22 -41.38
N VAL A 353 8.94 -1.08 -40.32
CA VAL A 353 9.05 -2.10 -39.27
C VAL A 353 8.53 -1.53 -37.97
N VAL A 354 7.54 -2.20 -37.38
CA VAL A 354 7.02 -1.90 -36.04
C VAL A 354 7.44 -3.02 -35.10
N GLY A 355 8.04 -2.67 -33.97
CA GLY A 355 8.42 -3.63 -32.93
C GLY A 355 7.88 -3.23 -31.57
N ASN A 356 7.57 -4.23 -30.73
CA ASN A 356 7.27 -4.03 -29.32
C ASN A 356 8.30 -4.76 -28.45
N ALA A 357 9.24 -4.05 -27.84
CA ALA A 357 10.23 -4.66 -26.96
C ALA A 357 9.68 -5.00 -25.55
N GLY A 358 8.43 -4.64 -25.25
CA GLY A 358 7.78 -4.86 -23.96
C GLY A 358 7.93 -3.68 -22.99
N PRO A 359 7.69 -3.86 -21.68
CA PRO A 359 7.41 -5.13 -20.97
C PRO A 359 5.95 -5.61 -21.06
N VAL A 360 5.07 -4.91 -21.78
CA VAL A 360 3.66 -5.33 -21.97
C VAL A 360 3.28 -5.37 -23.44
N ALA A 361 2.22 -6.12 -23.77
CA ALA A 361 1.65 -6.15 -25.11
C ALA A 361 1.15 -4.75 -25.52
N ALA A 362 1.24 -4.47 -26.80
CA ALA A 362 0.75 -3.24 -27.44
C ALA A 362 -0.44 -3.54 -28.35
N ASP A 363 -1.26 -4.51 -27.95
CA ASP A 363 -2.46 -4.90 -28.70
C ASP A 363 -3.40 -3.70 -28.83
N GLY A 364 -3.89 -3.48 -30.05
CA GLY A 364 -4.70 -2.31 -30.38
C GLY A 364 -3.90 -1.02 -30.59
N ALA A 365 -2.56 -1.05 -30.56
CA ALA A 365 -1.75 0.10 -30.97
C ALA A 365 -2.12 0.56 -32.39
N VAL A 366 -1.96 1.85 -32.67
CA VAL A 366 -2.33 2.44 -33.95
C VAL A 366 -1.07 2.87 -34.70
N LEU A 367 -0.87 2.31 -35.90
CA LEU A 367 0.18 2.69 -36.83
C LEU A 367 -0.36 3.71 -37.84
N ARG A 368 0.39 4.79 -38.07
CA ARG A 368 0.10 5.78 -39.12
C ARG A 368 1.32 5.99 -39.99
N ASP A 369 1.07 6.14 -41.28
CA ASP A 369 2.02 6.54 -42.31
C ASP A 369 1.33 7.59 -43.19
N PRO A 370 1.30 8.86 -42.77
CA PRO A 370 0.62 9.92 -43.51
C PRO A 370 1.12 10.02 -44.95
N ALA A 371 0.22 10.31 -45.89
CA ALA A 371 0.59 10.53 -47.29
C ALA A 371 1.63 11.66 -47.40
N ALA A 372 2.77 11.37 -48.02
CA ALA A 372 3.83 12.33 -48.24
C ALA A 372 3.63 13.07 -49.57
N ALA A 373 3.95 14.36 -49.61
CA ALA A 373 3.91 15.13 -50.84
C ALA A 373 4.97 14.62 -51.84
N GLY A 374 4.61 14.56 -53.13
CA GLY A 374 5.49 14.09 -54.21
C GLY A 374 5.57 12.56 -54.33
N LEU A 375 4.72 11.82 -53.63
CA LEU A 375 4.58 10.38 -53.75
C LEU A 375 3.10 10.02 -53.95
N THR A 376 2.82 9.27 -55.02
CA THR A 376 1.52 8.62 -55.22
C THR A 376 1.63 7.15 -54.79
N CYS A 377 1.16 6.83 -53.59
CA CYS A 377 1.12 5.46 -53.07
C CYS A 377 -0.17 4.73 -53.46
N THR A 378 -0.08 3.45 -53.82
CA THR A 378 -1.23 2.69 -54.37
C THR A 378 -1.54 1.40 -53.62
N ALA A 379 -0.58 0.85 -52.87
CA ALA A 379 -0.75 -0.37 -52.10
C ALA A 379 0.05 -0.33 -50.79
N ALA A 380 -0.48 -0.95 -49.73
CA ALA A 380 0.29 -1.30 -48.54
C ALA A 380 -0.01 -2.74 -48.11
N ARG A 381 1.02 -3.48 -47.66
CA ARG A 381 0.90 -4.90 -47.29
C ARG A 381 1.62 -5.15 -45.97
N CYS A 382 1.04 -5.97 -45.09
CA CYS A 382 1.79 -6.54 -43.98
C CYS A 382 2.43 -7.86 -44.45
N GLY A 383 3.73 -7.84 -44.75
CA GLY A 383 4.44 -8.96 -45.39
C GLY A 383 5.04 -9.95 -44.41
N ASN A 384 5.25 -9.56 -43.15
CA ASN A 384 5.82 -10.44 -42.14
C ASN A 384 5.35 -10.05 -40.73
N ALA A 385 5.05 -11.06 -39.92
CA ALA A 385 4.86 -10.93 -38.50
C ALA A 385 5.78 -11.91 -37.76
N SER A 386 6.33 -11.49 -36.62
CA SER A 386 7.25 -12.28 -35.81
C SER A 386 6.98 -12.07 -34.31
N GLY A 387 7.55 -12.93 -33.47
CA GLY A 387 7.40 -12.84 -32.01
C GLY A 387 5.95 -12.96 -31.52
N GLY A 388 5.08 -13.65 -32.26
CA GLY A 388 3.66 -13.81 -31.94
C GLY A 388 2.76 -12.65 -32.38
N ALA A 389 3.31 -11.61 -33.02
CA ALA A 389 2.48 -10.58 -33.66
C ALA A 389 1.64 -11.17 -34.80
N ILE A 390 0.53 -10.50 -35.13
CA ILE A 390 -0.38 -10.92 -36.21
C ILE A 390 -0.57 -9.75 -37.17
N CYS A 391 -0.35 -10.00 -38.47
CA CYS A 391 -0.59 -9.01 -39.51
C CYS A 391 -2.08 -8.63 -39.56
N PRO A 392 -2.42 -7.32 -39.58
CA PRO A 392 -3.80 -6.89 -39.82
C PRO A 392 -4.33 -7.43 -41.14
N THR A 393 -5.60 -7.85 -41.15
CA THR A 393 -6.27 -8.35 -42.37
C THR A 393 -6.88 -7.19 -43.16
N GLY A 394 -6.81 -7.27 -44.48
CA GLY A 394 -7.35 -6.25 -45.38
C GLY A 394 -6.79 -6.40 -46.79
N SER A 395 -7.45 -5.79 -47.78
CA SER A 395 -6.84 -5.63 -49.10
C SER A 395 -5.74 -4.58 -49.06
N ASP A 396 -4.83 -4.62 -50.04
CA ASP A 396 -3.71 -3.69 -50.12
C ASP A 396 -4.13 -2.21 -50.07
N ALA A 397 -5.21 -1.88 -50.80
CA ALA A 397 -5.78 -0.53 -50.84
C ALA A 397 -6.44 -0.14 -49.50
N ALA A 398 -7.08 -1.10 -48.81
CA ALA A 398 -7.71 -0.84 -47.52
C ALA A 398 -6.65 -0.62 -46.42
N LEU A 399 -5.56 -1.40 -46.42
CA LEU A 399 -4.45 -1.20 -45.50
C LEU A 399 -3.75 0.14 -45.76
N LEU A 400 -3.53 0.52 -47.02
CA LEU A 400 -2.97 1.82 -47.37
C LEU A 400 -3.87 2.97 -46.89
N ALA A 401 -5.17 2.89 -47.18
CA ALA A 401 -6.13 3.90 -46.76
C ALA A 401 -6.18 4.06 -45.24
N ALA A 402 -6.12 2.95 -44.48
CA ALA A 402 -6.06 2.97 -43.03
C ALA A 402 -4.76 3.62 -42.53
N LEU A 403 -3.60 3.25 -43.07
CA LEU A 403 -2.30 3.81 -42.71
C LEU A 403 -2.21 5.32 -42.97
N GLN A 404 -2.75 5.79 -44.10
CA GLN A 404 -2.73 7.21 -44.50
C GLN A 404 -3.87 8.04 -43.89
N SER A 405 -4.79 7.41 -43.14
CA SER A 405 -5.88 8.11 -42.47
C SER A 405 -5.44 8.78 -41.16
N ASN A 406 -6.21 9.77 -40.71
CA ASN A 406 -6.03 10.37 -39.38
C ASN A 406 -6.30 9.37 -38.23
N THR A 407 -7.14 8.36 -38.47
CA THR A 407 -7.47 7.29 -37.50
C THR A 407 -6.37 6.25 -37.38
N GLY A 408 -5.62 5.99 -38.45
CA GLY A 408 -4.55 4.99 -38.52
C GLY A 408 -5.02 3.54 -38.64
N LEU A 409 -4.06 2.64 -38.84
CA LEU A 409 -4.22 1.20 -38.87
C LEU A 409 -4.05 0.62 -37.46
N GLN A 410 -5.09 -0.02 -36.93
CA GLN A 410 -5.00 -0.72 -35.64
C GLN A 410 -4.25 -2.05 -35.80
N LEU A 411 -3.26 -2.27 -34.93
CA LEU A 411 -2.47 -3.49 -34.81
C LEU A 411 -3.12 -4.39 -33.76
N GLN A 412 -3.97 -5.33 -34.19
CA GLN A 412 -4.81 -6.11 -33.27
C GLN A 412 -4.00 -6.94 -32.27
N THR A 413 -2.84 -7.44 -32.68
CA THR A 413 -1.96 -8.27 -31.84
C THR A 413 -0.51 -7.90 -32.06
N LEU A 414 0.10 -7.29 -31.04
CA LEU A 414 1.50 -6.89 -30.98
C LEU A 414 2.07 -7.19 -29.58
N PRO A 415 2.34 -8.47 -29.26
CA PRO A 415 2.82 -8.90 -27.94
C PRO A 415 4.26 -8.43 -27.68
N VAL A 416 4.75 -8.66 -26.45
CA VAL A 416 6.15 -8.41 -26.07
C VAL A 416 7.08 -9.24 -26.94
N GLY A 417 8.10 -8.61 -27.51
CA GLY A 417 9.02 -9.22 -28.48
C GLY A 417 8.44 -9.35 -29.89
N GLY A 418 7.19 -8.93 -30.12
CA GLY A 418 6.53 -9.01 -31.41
C GLY A 418 6.97 -7.91 -32.38
N ALA A 419 6.98 -8.22 -33.68
CA ALA A 419 7.22 -7.22 -34.72
C ALA A 419 6.39 -7.47 -35.99
N LEU A 420 5.98 -6.39 -36.65
CA LEU A 420 5.27 -6.38 -37.92
C LEU A 420 6.08 -5.61 -38.97
N THR A 421 6.23 -6.17 -40.17
CA THR A 421 6.86 -5.51 -41.30
C THR A 421 5.82 -5.24 -42.39
N PHE A 422 5.69 -3.97 -42.77
CA PHE A 422 4.84 -3.53 -43.87
C PHE A 422 5.67 -3.08 -45.08
N SER A 423 5.13 -3.26 -46.28
CA SER A 423 5.60 -2.63 -47.51
C SER A 423 4.57 -1.62 -48.01
N VAL A 424 5.01 -0.48 -48.53
CA VAL A 424 4.15 0.56 -49.12
C VAL A 424 4.69 0.91 -50.50
N ASP A 425 3.90 0.66 -51.54
CA ASP A 425 4.31 0.83 -52.93
C ASP A 425 3.81 2.18 -53.47
N CYS A 426 4.76 2.99 -53.96
CA CYS A 426 4.51 4.34 -54.43
C CYS A 426 5.23 4.64 -55.75
N THR A 427 4.76 5.66 -56.45
CA THR A 427 5.45 6.30 -57.59
C THR A 427 5.87 7.70 -57.19
N VAL A 428 7.05 8.13 -57.64
CA VAL A 428 7.56 9.49 -57.42
C VAL A 428 6.96 10.44 -58.45
N ASP A 429 6.27 11.51 -58.00
CA ASP A 429 5.53 12.44 -58.87
C ASP A 429 6.42 13.40 -59.70
#